data_AF-A0A556B6K3-F1
#
_entry.id   AF-A0A556B6K3-F1
#
_cell.length_a   1.000
_cell.length_b   1.000
_cell.length_c   1.000
_cell.angle_alpha   90.00
_cell.angle_beta   90.00
_cell.angle_gamma   90.00
#
_symmetry.space_group_name_H-M   'P 1'
#
loop_
_entity.id
_entity.type
_entity.pdbx_description
1 polymer ?
#
loop_
_entity_poly.entity_id
_entity_poly.type
_entity_poly.pdbx_seq_one_letter_code
_entity_poly.pdbx_strand_id
1 'polypeptide(L)'
;DLFLPPIKQHPIKEDPAIIQILVGVFAAPVYETVIFQVFLFWVLRCIPFIKDRVYLIILIASIIFGLSHSDGITYIVVTAIIGVLYNYAYWVYQKKNEKVE
;
A
#
# COMPACT_ATOMS: atom_id res chain seq x y z
N ASP A 1 -8.36 21.79 9.93
CA ASP A 1 -8.54 20.42 10.48
C ASP A 1 -8.77 19.31 9.46
N LEU A 2 -9.26 19.56 8.23
CA LEU A 2 -9.47 18.51 7.20
C LEU A 2 -8.17 18.06 6.48
N PHE A 3 -7.30 19.01 6.14
CA PHE A 3 -6.04 18.75 5.43
C PHE A 3 -4.91 18.34 6.37
N LEU A 4 -4.78 19.05 7.50
CA LEU A 4 -3.80 18.80 8.55
C LEU A 4 -4.55 18.66 9.87
N PRO A 5 -5.09 17.46 10.16
CA PRO A 5 -5.70 17.21 11.46
C PRO A 5 -4.62 17.22 12.56
N PRO A 6 -5.02 17.46 13.82
CA PRO A 6 -4.11 17.37 14.95
C PRO A 6 -3.48 15.98 15.02
N ILE A 7 -2.19 15.95 15.39
CA ILE A 7 -1.41 14.72 15.48
C ILE A 7 -2.03 13.82 16.55
N LYS A 8 -2.62 12.70 16.12
CA LYS A 8 -3.05 11.63 17.02
C LYS A 8 -1.86 10.71 17.28
N GLN A 9 -1.60 10.41 18.55
CA GLN A 9 -0.63 9.37 18.87
C GLN A 9 -1.25 8.01 18.55
N HIS A 10 -0.52 7.20 17.77
CA HIS A 10 -0.92 5.83 17.50
C HIS A 10 -0.78 5.01 18.79
N PRO A 11 -1.76 4.15 19.17
CA PRO A 11 -1.73 3.40 20.43
C PRO A 11 -0.44 2.61 20.65
N ILE A 12 0.17 2.13 19.56
CA ILE A 12 1.45 1.40 19.59
C ILE A 12 2.59 2.19 20.24
N LYS A 13 2.51 3.52 20.32
CA LYS A 13 3.53 4.34 21.00
C LYS A 13 3.60 4.06 22.50
N GLU A 14 2.55 3.50 23.08
CA GLU A 14 2.50 3.08 24.49
C GLU A 14 3.16 1.71 24.70
N ASP A 15 3.37 0.94 23.64
CA ASP A 15 4.00 -0.38 23.70
C ASP A 15 5.53 -0.29 23.80
N PRO A 16 6.20 -1.33 24.33
CA PRO A 16 7.65 -1.41 24.32
C PRO A 16 8.24 -1.26 22.91
N ALA A 17 9.42 -0.61 22.82
CA ALA A 17 10.08 -0.34 21.53
C ALA A 17 10.26 -1.59 20.65
N ILE A 18 10.49 -2.76 21.25
CA ILE A 18 10.60 -4.02 20.53
C ILE A 18 9.30 -4.41 19.82
N ILE A 19 8.14 -4.16 20.43
CA ILE A 19 6.83 -4.41 19.83
C ILE A 19 6.58 -3.42 18.68
N GLN A 20 6.93 -2.14 18.88
CA GLN A 20 6.83 -1.14 17.83
C GLN A 20 7.66 -1.52 16.59
N ILE A 21 8.88 -2.04 16.78
CA ILE A 21 9.73 -2.50 15.69
C ILE A 21 9.13 -3.74 15.02
N LEU A 22 8.79 -4.78 15.79
CA LEU A 22 8.25 -6.03 15.24
C LEU A 22 6.97 -5.79 14.42
N VAL A 23 6.07 -4.96 14.92
CA VAL A 23 4.81 -4.67 14.24
C VAL A 23 5.01 -3.66 13.12
N GLY A 24 5.61 -2.50 13.40
CA GLY A 24 5.69 -1.39 12.44
C GLY A 24 6.69 -1.61 11.30
N VAL A 25 7.75 -2.40 11.51
CA VAL A 25 8.79 -2.65 10.50
C VAL A 25 8.58 -3.97 9.78
N PHE A 26 8.01 -4.99 10.43
CA PHE A 26 7.85 -6.31 9.84
C PHE A 26 6.38 -6.67 9.61
N ALA A 27 5.58 -6.78 10.67
CA ALA A 27 4.23 -7.36 10.54
C ALA A 27 3.30 -6.51 9.67
N ALA A 28 3.24 -5.19 9.91
CA ALA A 28 2.38 -4.28 9.15
C ALA A 28 2.81 -4.19 7.67
N PRO A 29 4.10 -3.97 7.32
CA PRO A 29 4.51 -3.96 5.91
C PRO A 29 4.24 -5.27 5.17
N VAL A 30 4.39 -6.43 5.85
CA VAL A 30 4.05 -7.74 5.25
C VAL A 30 2.55 -7.85 5.01
N TYR A 31 1.74 -7.50 6.00
CA TYR A 31 0.28 -7.49 5.87
C TYR A 31 -0.17 -6.56 4.73
N GLU A 32 0.33 -5.33 4.69
CA GLU A 32 0.04 -4.36 3.64
C GLU A 32 0.41 -4.92 2.27
N THR A 33 1.61 -5.51 2.14
CA THR A 33 2.09 -6.13 0.90
C THR A 33 1.12 -7.21 0.40
N VAL A 34 0.68 -8.10 1.29
CA VAL A 34 -0.25 -9.19 0.93
C VAL A 34 -1.58 -8.63 0.45
N ILE A 35 -2.12 -7.60 1.11
CA ILE A 35 -3.44 -7.07 0.78
C ILE A 35 -3.40 -6.19 -0.48
N PHE A 36 -2.52 -5.19 -0.53
CA PHE A 36 -2.59 -4.13 -1.53
C PHE A 36 -1.74 -4.42 -2.79
N GLN A 37 -0.65 -5.16 -2.66
CA GLN A 37 0.24 -5.49 -3.77
C GLN A 37 -0.04 -6.89 -4.30
N VAL A 38 -0.31 -7.88 -3.46
CA VAL A 38 -0.57 -9.25 -3.94
C VAL A 38 -2.05 -9.44 -4.28
N PHE A 39 -2.93 -9.39 -3.29
CA PHE A 39 -4.34 -9.73 -3.44
C PHE A 39 -5.08 -8.75 -4.35
N LEU A 40 -4.96 -7.44 -4.10
CA LEU A 40 -5.65 -6.43 -4.90
C LEU A 40 -5.17 -6.39 -6.35
N PHE A 41 -3.88 -6.55 -6.59
CA PHE A 41 -3.31 -6.60 -7.93
C PHE A 41 -3.79 -7.84 -8.70
N TRP A 42 -3.93 -8.99 -8.01
CA TRP A 42 -4.53 -10.20 -8.56
C TRP A 42 -6.02 -9.98 -8.92
N VAL A 43 -6.82 -9.42 -8.01
CA VAL A 43 -8.25 -9.13 -8.26
C VAL A 43 -8.41 -8.22 -9.49
N LEU A 44 -7.61 -7.15 -9.58
CA LEU A 44 -7.68 -6.22 -10.70
C LEU A 44 -7.25 -6.86 -12.04
N ARG A 45 -6.32 -7.82 -12.01
CA ARG A 45 -5.94 -8.63 -13.18
C ARG A 45 -7.03 -9.61 -13.63
N CYS A 46 -7.97 -9.98 -12.76
CA CYS A 46 -9.12 -10.81 -13.15
C CYS A 46 -10.19 -10.05 -13.95
N ILE A 47 -10.16 -8.70 -13.96
CA ILE A 47 -11.18 -7.89 -14.62
C ILE A 47 -10.82 -7.70 -16.11
N PRO A 48 -11.66 -8.16 -17.07
CA PRO A 48 -11.32 -8.19 -18.49
C PRO A 48 -10.88 -6.86 -19.10
N PHE A 49 -11.46 -5.74 -18.65
CA PHE A 49 -11.16 -4.41 -19.18
C PHE A 49 -9.93 -3.73 -18.53
N ILE A 50 -9.44 -4.29 -17.41
CA ILE A 50 -8.35 -3.73 -16.61
C ILE A 50 -7.08 -4.58 -16.71
N LYS A 51 -7.21 -5.89 -16.94
CA LYS A 51 -6.11 -6.87 -16.85
C LYS A 51 -4.82 -6.49 -17.59
N ASP A 52 -4.93 -5.85 -18.76
CA ASP A 52 -3.80 -5.47 -19.60
C ASP A 52 -3.32 -4.02 -19.35
N ARG A 53 -3.99 -3.28 -18.45
CA ARG A 53 -3.74 -1.88 -18.13
C ARG A 53 -2.93 -1.75 -16.84
N VAL A 54 -1.68 -2.21 -16.84
CA VAL A 54 -0.82 -2.25 -15.63
C VAL A 54 -0.74 -0.90 -14.89
N TYR A 55 -0.59 0.23 -15.60
CA TYR A 55 -0.53 1.53 -14.93
C TYR A 55 -1.86 1.93 -14.28
N LEU A 56 -2.99 1.48 -14.84
CA LEU A 56 -4.31 1.65 -14.23
C LEU A 56 -4.47 0.76 -13.00
N ILE A 57 -3.96 -0.48 -13.02
CA ILE A 57 -3.92 -1.37 -11.86
C ILE A 57 -3.13 -0.71 -10.73
N ILE A 58 -1.92 -0.23 -11.02
CA ILE A 58 -1.06 0.47 -10.05
C ILE A 58 -1.80 1.69 -9.49
N LEU A 59 -2.43 2.51 -10.34
CA LEU A 59 -3.16 3.70 -9.91
C LEU A 59 -4.31 3.34 -8.95
N ILE A 60 -5.17 2.38 -9.32
CA ILE A 60 -6.31 1.96 -8.50
C ILE A 60 -5.83 1.37 -7.17
N ALA A 61 -4.84 0.47 -7.19
CA ALA A 61 -4.30 -0.14 -5.98
C ALA A 61 -3.70 0.90 -5.03
N SER A 62 -3.04 1.92 -5.58
CA SER A 62 -2.42 3.00 -4.80
C SER A 62 -3.46 3.95 -4.20
N ILE A 63 -4.54 4.25 -4.92
CA ILE A 63 -5.67 5.02 -4.38
C ILE A 63 -6.33 4.26 -3.24
N ILE A 64 -6.58 2.96 -3.40
CA ILE A 64 -7.17 2.13 -2.34
C ILE A 64 -6.25 2.06 -1.11
N PHE A 65 -4.93 1.92 -1.32
CA PHE A 65 -3.94 1.99 -0.24
C PHE A 65 -3.98 3.35 0.48
N GLY A 66 -4.01 4.47 -0.24
CA GLY A 66 -4.11 5.77 0.41
C GLY A 66 -5.43 5.95 1.19
N LEU A 67 -6.55 5.48 0.63
CA LEU A 67 -7.85 5.55 1.28
C LEU A 67 -7.95 4.69 2.55
N SER A 68 -7.13 3.63 2.69
CA SER A 68 -7.06 2.85 3.93
C SER A 68 -6.29 3.53 5.06
N HIS A 69 -5.62 4.66 4.76
CA HIS A 69 -4.82 5.46 5.70
C HIS A 69 -5.56 6.75 6.05
N SER A 70 -6.70 6.62 6.75
CA SER A 70 -7.69 7.70 6.90
C SER A 70 -7.39 8.72 8.02
N ASP A 71 -6.15 9.20 8.12
CA ASP A 71 -5.75 10.22 9.11
C ASP A 71 -5.79 11.65 8.56
N GLY A 72 -6.54 11.90 7.47
CA GLY A 72 -6.72 13.23 6.86
C GLY A 72 -6.36 13.26 5.37
N ILE A 73 -6.85 14.28 4.65
CA ILE A 73 -6.70 14.32 3.17
C ILE A 73 -5.23 14.36 2.74
N THR A 74 -4.39 15.15 3.42
CA THR A 74 -2.96 15.22 3.08
C THR A 74 -2.28 13.87 3.30
N TYR A 75 -2.61 13.16 4.38
CA TYR A 75 -2.04 11.84 4.66
C TYR A 75 -2.50 10.79 3.63
N ILE A 76 -3.78 10.79 3.25
CA ILE A 76 -4.33 9.94 2.18
C ILE A 76 -3.59 10.17 0.84
N VAL A 77 -3.36 11.43 0.47
CA VAL A 77 -2.66 11.75 -0.78
C VAL A 77 -1.20 11.31 -0.73
N VAL A 78 -0.49 11.58 0.38
CA VAL A 78 0.91 11.18 0.55
C VAL A 78 1.05 9.65 0.55
N THR A 79 0.19 8.95 1.29
CA THR A 79 0.18 7.48 1.33
C THR A 79 -0.21 6.89 -0.01
N ALA A 80 -1.12 7.49 -0.78
CA ALA A 80 -1.39 7.07 -2.16
C ALA A 80 -0.15 7.21 -3.06
N ILE A 81 0.61 8.30 -2.96
CA ILE A 81 1.87 8.47 -3.72
C ILE A 81 2.91 7.41 -3.34
N ILE A 82 3.04 7.11 -2.04
CA ILE A 82 3.89 6.01 -1.55
C ILE A 82 3.39 4.67 -2.10
N GLY A 83 2.06 4.47 -2.12
CA GLY A 83 1.41 3.31 -2.72
C GLY A 83 1.79 3.13 -4.19
N VAL A 84 1.93 4.21 -4.97
CA VAL A 84 2.40 4.13 -6.37
C VAL A 84 3.81 3.56 -6.43
N LEU A 85 4.72 4.03 -5.56
CA LEU A 85 6.09 3.51 -5.49
C LEU A 85 6.09 2.02 -5.16
N TYR A 86 5.31 1.59 -4.16
CA TYR A 86 5.26 0.18 -3.74
C TYR A 86 4.64 -0.73 -4.81
N ASN A 87 3.50 -0.34 -5.38
CA ASN A 87 2.84 -1.11 -6.43
C ASN A 87 3.67 -1.19 -7.72
N TYR A 88 4.37 -0.11 -8.06
CA TYR A 88 5.30 -0.11 -9.19
C TYR A 88 6.49 -1.05 -8.94
N ALA A 89 7.10 -0.99 -7.76
CA ALA A 89 8.20 -1.89 -7.39
C ALA A 89 7.76 -3.36 -7.42
N TYR A 90 6.57 -3.67 -6.91
CA TYR A 90 5.99 -5.01 -6.98
C TYR A 90 5.80 -5.49 -8.42
N TRP A 91 5.26 -4.65 -9.30
CA TRP A 91 5.11 -4.99 -10.71
C TRP A 91 6.45 -5.26 -11.40
N VAL A 92 7.48 -4.43 -11.15
CA VAL A 92 8.82 -4.64 -11.70
C VAL A 92 9.39 -5.98 -11.23
N TYR A 93 9.19 -6.32 -9.95
CA TYR A 93 9.59 -7.61 -9.39
C TYR A 93 8.88 -8.79 -10.07
N GLN A 94 7.55 -8.73 -10.24
CA GLN A 94 6.81 -9.77 -10.97
C GLN A 94 7.34 -9.94 -12.40
N LYS A 95 7.50 -8.84 -13.13
CA LYS A 95 7.99 -8.85 -14.52
C LYS A 95 9.41 -9.42 -14.63
N LYS A 96 10.24 -9.25 -13.60
CA LYS A 96 11.57 -9.85 -13.55
C LYS A 96 11.46 -11.38 -13.42
N ASN A 97 10.58 -11.87 -12.56
CA ASN A 97 10.41 -13.30 -12.32
C ASN A 97 9.74 -14.00 -13.52
N GLU A 98 8.77 -13.36 -14.19
CA GLU A 98 8.14 -13.87 -15.42
C GLU A 98 9.14 -14.08 -16.58
N LYS A 99 10.31 -13.43 -16.56
CA LYS A 99 11.36 -13.59 -17.59
C LYS A 99 12.38 -14.68 -17.28
N VAL A 100 12.34 -15.25 -16.08
CA VAL A 100 13.28 -16.27 -15.61
C VAL A 100 12.67 -17.67 -15.71
N GLU A 101 11.35 -17.77 -15.84
CA GLU A 101 10.59 -18.97 -16.23
C GLU A 101 10.49 -19.10 -17.75
#